data_AF-A0A3L6S744-F1
#
_entry.id   AF-A0A3L6S744-F1
#
_cell.length_a   1.000
_cell.length_b   1.000
_cell.length_c   1.000
_cell.angle_alpha   90.00
_cell.angle_beta   90.00
_cell.angle_gamma   90.00
#
_symmetry.space_group_name_H-M   'P 1'
#
loop_
_entity.id
_entity.type
_entity.pdbx_description
1 polymer ?
#
loop_
_entity_poly.entity_id
_entity_poly.type
_entity_poly.pdbx_seq_one_letter_code
_entity_poly.pdbx_strand_id
1 'polypeptide(L)' 'MASAIGSRRLTVLREFRPHGLAVEEADGEGGPGARRPQDYDYFLFDPALAASPGPDPGDESSASSADGDHELFIRGNQ' A
#
# COMPACT_ATOMS: atom_id res chain seq x y z
N MET A 1 37.26 -18.53 8.25
CA MET A 1 36.89 -18.08 6.88
C MET A 1 35.75 -17.09 7.02
N ALA A 2 35.98 -15.81 6.70
CA ALA A 2 34.94 -14.79 6.79
C ALA A 2 34.01 -14.90 5.58
N SER A 3 32.71 -15.06 5.82
CA SER A 3 31.68 -15.09 4.78
C SER A 3 31.63 -13.73 4.10
N ALA A 4 32.06 -13.64 2.84
CA ALA A 4 31.93 -12.43 2.03
C ALA A 4 30.45 -12.18 1.77
N ILE A 5 29.89 -11.16 2.42
CA ILE A 5 28.53 -10.69 2.16
C ILE A 5 28.51 -10.18 0.71
N GLY A 6 27.78 -10.85 -0.17
CA GLY A 6 27.73 -10.51 -1.60
C GLY A 6 27.11 -9.13 -1.83
N SER A 7 27.75 -8.28 -2.64
CA SER A 7 27.18 -7.00 -3.07
C SER A 7 26.12 -7.21 -4.15
N ARG A 8 24.88 -6.76 -3.92
CA ARG A 8 23.83 -6.70 -4.95
C ARG A 8 23.67 -5.26 -5.41
N ARG A 9 23.65 -5.04 -6.72
CA ARG A 9 23.36 -3.71 -7.30
C ARG A 9 21.89 -3.67 -7.70
N LEU A 10 21.13 -2.78 -7.08
CA LEU A 10 19.72 -2.54 -7.41
C LEU A 10 19.62 -1.29 -8.27
N THR A 11 18.77 -1.33 -9.29
CA THR A 11 18.40 -0.14 -10.08
C THR A 11 17.07 0.36 -9.56
N VAL A 12 17.03 1.59 -9.07
CA VAL A 12 15.75 2.24 -8.71
C VAL A 12 15.05 2.61 -10.00
N LEU A 13 13.89 2.00 -10.24
CA LEU A 13 13.09 2.27 -11.45
C LEU A 13 12.16 3.46 -11.26
N ARG A 14 11.64 3.64 -10.04
CA ARG A 14 10.72 4.73 -9.70
C ARG A 14 10.67 4.95 -8.19
N GLU A 15 10.21 6.14 -7.82
CA GLU A 15 9.75 6.42 -6.47
C GLU A 15 8.37 5.79 -6.25
N PHE A 16 8.18 5.20 -5.08
CA PHE A 16 6.91 4.66 -4.65
C PHE A 16 6.08 5.77 -4.00
N ARG A 17 4.80 5.84 -4.34
CA ARG A 17 3.82 6.75 -3.75
C ARG A 17 2.61 5.92 -3.29
N PRO A 18 2.20 6.01 -2.02
CA PRO A 18 1.02 5.28 -1.54
C PRO A 18 -0.22 5.62 -2.36
N HIS A 19 -1.04 4.62 -2.64
CA HIS A 19 -2.26 4.79 -3.41
C HIS A 19 -3.26 5.69 -2.66
N GLY A 20 -3.43 5.49 -1.34
CA GLY A 20 -4.31 6.30 -0.50
C GLY A 20 -3.99 7.79 -0.55
N LEU A 21 -2.71 8.17 -0.61
CA LEU A 21 -2.30 9.56 -0.77
C LEU A 21 -2.76 10.17 -2.12
N ALA A 22 -2.68 9.40 -3.20
CA ALA A 22 -3.14 9.85 -4.51
C ALA A 22 -4.66 10.02 -4.57
N VAL A 23 -5.40 9.16 -3.86
CA VAL A 23 -6.86 9.24 -3.73
C VAL A 23 -7.26 10.50 -2.95
N GLU A 24 -6.69 10.75 -1.77
CA GLU A 24 -6.99 11.94 -0.97
C GLU A 24 -6.73 13.25 -1.73
N GLU A 25 -5.66 13.29 -2.54
CA GLU A 25 -5.36 14.44 -3.39
C GLU A 25 -6.39 14.65 -4.50
N ALA A 26 -6.91 13.55 -5.07
CA ALA A 26 -7.98 13.59 -6.06
C ALA A 26 -9.33 14.03 -5.44
N ASP A 27 -9.61 13.59 -4.21
CA ASP A 27 -10.82 13.93 -3.45
C ASP A 27 -10.78 15.36 -2.86
N GLY A 28 -9.65 16.05 -2.95
CA GLY A 28 -9.53 17.47 -2.58
C GLY A 28 -9.38 17.73 -1.08
N GLU A 29 -9.11 16.70 -0.27
CA GLU A 29 -8.83 16.84 1.18
C GLU A 29 -7.48 17.51 1.48
N GLY A 30 -6.72 17.88 0.45
CA GLY A 30 -5.49 18.69 0.52
C GLY A 30 -5.69 20.22 0.60
N GLY A 31 -6.90 20.72 0.85
CA GLY A 31 -7.21 22.16 0.92
C GLY A 31 -6.45 22.92 2.04
N PRO A 32 -6.35 24.26 1.97
CA PRO A 32 -5.53 25.06 2.89
C PRO A 32 -6.09 24.99 4.32
N GLY A 33 -5.48 24.15 5.14
CA GLY A 33 -5.98 23.72 6.46
C GLY A 33 -5.79 22.22 6.73
N ALA A 34 -5.50 21.44 5.68
CA ALA A 34 -5.19 20.03 5.78
C ALA A 34 -4.00 19.78 6.71
N ARG A 35 -4.13 18.72 7.55
CA ARG A 35 -3.07 18.20 8.42
C ARG A 35 -1.76 18.08 7.65
N ARG A 36 -0.64 18.27 8.33
CA ARG A 36 0.70 18.28 7.72
C ARG A 36 0.82 17.14 6.69
N PRO A 37 1.45 17.37 5.53
CA PRO A 37 1.62 16.37 4.47
C PRO A 37 2.33 15.06 4.88
N GLN A 38 2.70 14.90 6.17
CA GLN A 38 3.54 13.83 6.68
C GLN A 38 2.89 13.03 7.82
N ASP A 39 1.64 13.31 8.20
CA ASP A 39 0.95 12.59 9.27
C ASP A 39 0.08 11.44 8.70
N TYR A 40 0.69 10.53 7.94
CA TYR A 40 0.03 9.32 7.45
C TYR A 40 0.93 8.09 7.61
N ASP A 41 0.31 6.95 7.89
CA ASP A 41 0.95 5.64 7.92
C ASP A 41 0.44 4.81 6.73
N TYR A 42 1.31 3.97 6.15
CA TYR A 42 0.90 3.04 5.11
C TYR A 42 1.59 1.69 5.29
N PHE A 43 0.85 0.63 4.97
CA PHE A 43 1.30 -0.75 5.09
C PHE A 43 0.98 -1.49 3.80
N LEU A 44 1.95 -2.24 3.29
CA LEU A 44 1.75 -3.16 2.19
C LEU A 44 1.72 -4.58 2.75
N PHE A 45 0.75 -5.37 2.34
CA PHE A 45 0.62 -6.76 2.77
C PHE A 45 0.23 -7.66 1.62
N ASP A 46 0.72 -8.90 1.68
CA ASP A 46 0.32 -9.94 0.74
C ASP A 46 -1.19 -10.19 0.90
N PRO A 47 -1.98 -10.08 -0.18
CA PRO A 47 -3.42 -10.31 -0.15
C PRO A 47 -3.80 -11.67 0.44
N ALA A 48 -2.94 -12.69 0.25
CA ALA A 48 -3.16 -14.04 0.76
C ALA A 48 -3.19 -14.11 2.29
N LEU A 49 -2.56 -13.16 2.99
CA LEU A 49 -2.59 -13.08 4.46
C LEU A 49 -3.93 -12.57 5.01
N ALA A 50 -4.68 -11.80 4.21
CA ALA A 50 -5.96 -11.21 4.60
C ALA A 50 -7.16 -12.01 4.08
N ALA A 51 -6.93 -13.03 3.24
CA ALA A 51 -7.98 -13.87 2.68
C ALA A 51 -8.71 -14.64 3.79
N SER A 52 -10.02 -14.44 3.92
CA SER A 52 -10.84 -15.18 4.87
C SER A 52 -11.04 -16.64 4.38
N PRO A 53 -10.95 -17.65 5.26
CA PRO A 53 -11.14 -19.05 4.89
C PRO A 53 -12.63 -19.46 4.70
N GLY A 54 -13.56 -18.51 4.70
CA GLY A 54 -15.00 -18.77 4.57
C GLY A 54 -15.49 -18.72 3.11
N PRO A 55 -16.48 -19.56 2.72
CA PRO A 55 -17.05 -19.48 1.38
C PRO A 55 -18.05 -18.31 1.33
N ASP A 56 -17.68 -17.20 0.71
CA ASP A 56 -18.68 -16.27 0.16
C ASP A 56 -18.73 -16.44 -1.36
N PRO A 57 -19.68 -17.24 -1.89
CA PRO A 57 -19.86 -17.41 -3.33
C PRO A 57 -20.59 -16.22 -3.99
N GLY A 58 -20.76 -15.09 -3.28
CA GLY A 58 -21.55 -13.95 -3.74
C GLY A 58 -20.78 -12.65 -3.96
N ASP A 59 -19.56 -12.50 -3.45
CA ASP A 59 -18.81 -11.25 -3.64
C ASP A 59 -17.87 -11.36 -4.84
N GLU A 60 -18.48 -11.38 -6.02
CA GLU A 60 -17.82 -11.19 -7.33
C GLU A 60 -17.33 -9.74 -7.49
N SER A 61 -16.82 -9.14 -6.42
CA SER A 61 -16.33 -7.77 -6.39
C SER A 61 -14.90 -7.70 -5.87
N SER A 62 -14.02 -8.64 -6.27
CA SER A 62 -12.56 -8.43 -6.35
C SER A 62 -11.80 -9.65 -6.91
N ALA A 63 -12.08 -10.02 -8.16
CA ALA A 63 -11.10 -10.78 -8.96
C ALA A 63 -9.93 -9.87 -9.45
N SER A 64 -9.57 -8.82 -8.69
CA SER A 64 -8.78 -7.69 -9.20
C SER A 64 -7.33 -7.60 -8.69
N SER A 65 -6.84 -8.53 -7.87
CA SER A 65 -5.55 -8.32 -7.18
C SER A 65 -4.71 -9.59 -6.99
N ALA A 66 -4.65 -10.49 -7.96
CA ALA A 66 -3.80 -11.68 -7.82
C ALA A 66 -2.29 -11.38 -7.99
N ASP A 67 -1.92 -10.21 -8.54
CA ASP A 67 -0.54 -9.90 -8.97
C ASP A 67 0.12 -8.71 -8.22
N GLY A 68 -0.42 -8.25 -7.09
CA GLY A 68 0.17 -7.11 -6.35
C GLY A 68 -0.15 -7.06 -4.86
N ASP A 69 0.68 -6.35 -4.10
CA ASP A 69 0.48 -6.13 -2.67
C ASP A 69 -0.78 -5.27 -2.42
N HIS A 70 -1.56 -5.63 -1.41
CA HIS A 70 -2.64 -4.78 -0.91
C HIS A 70 -2.09 -3.68 -0.02
N GLU A 71 -2.69 -2.49 -0.09
CA GLU A 71 -2.32 -1.35 0.73
C GLU A 71 -3.36 -1.07 1.82
N LEU A 72 -2.89 -0.83 3.04
CA LEU A 72 -3.64 -0.18 4.12
C LEU A 72 -3.03 1.20 4.33
N PHE A 73 -3.81 2.24 4.07
CA PHE A 73 -3.41 3.63 4.25
C PHE A 73 -4.22 4.22 5.42
N ILE A 74 -3.53 4.87 6.36
CA ILE A 74 -4.13 5.42 7.58
C ILE A 74 -3.76 6.89 7.69
N ARG A 75 -4.76 7.76 7.78
CA ARG A 75 -4.56 9.19 8.02
C ARG A 75 -5.58 9.71 9.01
N GLY A 76 -5.09 10.11 10.19
CA GLY A 76 -5.97 10.58 11.26
C GLY A 76 -6.82 9.47 11.84
N ASN A 77 -8.11 9.44 11.51
CA ASN A 77 -9.10 8.46 11.99
C ASN A 77 -9.74 7.66 10.85
N GLN A 78 -9.08 7.65 9.70
CA GLN A 78 -9.48 6.96 8.49
C GLN A 78 -8.37 5.99 8.09
#